data_AF-A0A8E2JJ53-F1
#
_entry.id   AF-A0A8E2JJ53-F1
#
_cell.length_a   1.000
_cell.length_b   1.000
_cell.length_c   1.000
_cell.angle_alpha   90.00
_cell.angle_beta   90.00
_cell.angle_gamma   90.00
#
_symmetry.space_group_name_H-M   'P 1'
#
loop_
_entity.id
_entity.type
_entity.pdbx_description
1 polymer ?
#
loop_
_entity_poly.entity_id
_entity_poly.type
_entity_poly.pdbx_seq_one_letter_code
_entity_poly.pdbx_strand_id
1 'polypeptide(L)'
;MPVYRTGARNKKPPPDGFEDIEDTLLEFANKMKDAENASHEGKKKYEMLWPIFQITHQRSRYIYDLYYEKEAISKTLYDWLLKNNYADANLIAKWKKQGYEKLCCLRCIQTKETNFSSTCICRVPKAQLKDDQTVQCVSCGCRGCSSGD
;
A
#
# COMPACT_ATOMS: atom_id res chain seq x y z
N MET A 1 -7.18 12.66 3.38
CA MET A 1 -8.57 13.10 3.04
C MET A 1 -9.28 12.07 2.16
N PRO A 2 -10.56 11.68 2.39
CA PRO A 2 -11.30 10.90 1.40
C PRO A 2 -11.32 11.69 0.08
N VAL A 3 -11.27 11.00 -1.06
CA VAL A 3 -11.56 11.64 -2.35
C VAL A 3 -13.01 12.07 -2.28
N TYR A 4 -13.25 13.28 -1.77
CA TYR A 4 -14.57 13.83 -1.61
C TYR A 4 -15.23 13.73 -2.98
N ARG A 5 -16.38 13.06 -3.05
CA ARG A 5 -17.30 13.20 -4.18
C ARG A 5 -17.87 14.62 -4.09
N THR A 6 -17.03 15.64 -4.25
CA THR A 6 -17.52 16.97 -4.60
C THR A 6 -18.31 16.77 -5.87
N GLY A 7 -19.58 17.18 -5.88
CA GLY A 7 -20.48 17.02 -7.02
C GLY A 7 -19.83 17.61 -8.27
N ALA A 8 -19.10 16.77 -9.00
CA ALA A 8 -18.32 17.16 -10.15
C ALA A 8 -19.10 16.66 -11.34
N ARG A 9 -19.68 17.61 -12.09
CA ARG A 9 -20.37 17.46 -13.37
C ARG A 9 -19.62 16.62 -14.44
N ASN A 10 -18.45 16.03 -14.13
CA ASN A 10 -17.55 15.31 -15.04
C ASN A 10 -16.98 13.96 -14.51
N LYS A 11 -17.33 13.47 -13.30
CA LYS A 11 -16.91 12.12 -12.89
C LYS A 11 -17.93 11.09 -13.36
N LYS A 12 -17.50 10.15 -14.21
CA LYS A 12 -18.33 9.00 -14.59
C LYS A 12 -18.80 8.30 -13.31
N PRO A 13 -20.09 7.91 -13.23
CA PRO A 13 -20.60 7.19 -12.08
C PRO A 13 -19.75 5.95 -11.81
N PRO A 14 -19.67 5.52 -10.54
CA PRO A 14 -18.96 4.29 -10.21
C PRO A 14 -19.58 3.12 -11.00
N PRO A 15 -18.76 2.23 -11.58
CA PRO A 15 -19.26 1.01 -12.23
C PRO A 15 -19.97 0.08 -11.25
N ASP A 16 -20.78 -0.82 -11.79
CA ASP A 16 -21.50 -1.85 -11.01
C ASP A 16 -20.55 -2.64 -10.09
N GLY A 17 -21.02 -2.92 -8.86
CA GLY A 17 -20.26 -3.60 -7.81
C GLY A 17 -19.39 -2.68 -6.94
N PHE A 18 -19.40 -1.36 -7.16
CA PHE A 18 -18.70 -0.43 -6.26
C PHE A 18 -19.37 -0.35 -4.88
N GLU A 19 -20.69 -0.43 -4.80
CA GLU A 19 -21.46 -0.32 -3.55
C GLU A 19 -21.03 -1.40 -2.54
N ASP A 20 -20.76 -2.63 -3.01
CA ASP A 20 -20.35 -3.76 -2.17
C ASP A 20 -18.97 -3.56 -1.50
N ILE A 21 -18.13 -2.69 -2.05
CA ILE A 21 -16.78 -2.41 -1.55
C ILE A 21 -16.64 -1.01 -0.94
N GLU A 22 -17.66 -0.16 -1.09
CA GLU A 22 -17.62 1.26 -0.72
C GLU A 22 -17.33 1.44 0.77
N ASP A 23 -18.02 0.70 1.63
CA ASP A 23 -17.86 0.78 3.08
C ASP A 23 -16.43 0.44 3.53
N THR A 24 -15.85 -0.62 2.98
CA THR A 24 -14.47 -1.02 3.30
C THR A 24 -13.46 0.02 2.82
N LEU A 25 -13.68 0.62 1.64
CA LEU A 25 -12.83 1.71 1.15
C LEU A 25 -12.96 2.98 2.00
N LEU A 26 -14.15 3.26 2.54
CA LEU A 26 -14.40 4.37 3.43
C LEU A 26 -13.68 4.17 4.78
N GLU A 27 -13.66 2.95 5.31
CA GLU A 27 -12.87 2.63 6.51
C GLU A 27 -11.38 2.92 6.32
N PHE A 28 -10.79 2.53 5.18
CA PHE A 28 -9.40 2.85 4.88
C PHE A 28 -9.16 4.36 4.76
N ALA A 29 -10.12 5.10 4.19
CA ALA A 29 -10.05 6.55 4.08
C ALA A 29 -10.13 7.25 5.46
N ASN A 30 -10.98 6.74 6.36
CA ASN A 30 -11.09 7.22 7.73
C ASN A 30 -9.80 6.93 8.52
N LYS A 31 -9.29 5.69 8.46
CA LYS A 31 -7.98 5.33 9.04
C LYS A 31 -6.86 6.21 8.53
N MET A 32 -6.85 6.54 7.23
CA MET A 32 -5.87 7.45 6.65
C MET A 32 -5.98 8.85 7.24
N LYS A 33 -7.19 9.39 7.36
CA LYS A 33 -7.44 10.70 7.97
C LYS A 33 -7.02 10.73 9.43
N ASP A 34 -7.27 9.66 10.18
CA ASP A 34 -6.85 9.56 11.58
C ASP A 34 -5.33 9.48 11.69
N ALA A 35 -4.66 8.72 10.80
CA ALA A 35 -3.21 8.65 10.74
C ALA A 35 -2.56 9.99 10.34
N GLU A 36 -3.17 10.75 9.42
CA GLU A 36 -2.73 12.10 9.03
C GLU A 36 -2.83 13.09 10.20
N ASN A 37 -3.83 12.95 11.07
CA ASN A 37 -4.06 13.85 12.22
C ASN A 37 -3.47 13.35 13.54
N ALA A 38 -2.90 12.15 13.58
CA ALA A 38 -2.40 11.54 14.80
C ALA A 38 -1.23 12.35 15.39
N SER A 39 -1.22 12.51 16.72
CA SER A 39 -0.13 13.18 17.42
C SER A 39 1.22 12.50 17.13
N HIS A 40 2.23 13.35 17.04
CA HIS A 40 3.62 12.99 16.74
C HIS A 40 4.50 12.92 18.01
N GLU A 41 3.92 13.17 19.19
CA GLU A 41 4.62 13.16 20.46
C GLU A 41 5.24 11.78 20.76
N GLY A 42 6.51 11.78 21.15
CA GLY A 42 7.26 10.57 21.49
C GLY A 42 7.66 9.68 20.30
N LYS A 43 7.29 10.02 19.07
CA LYS A 43 7.64 9.24 17.86
C LYS A 43 8.79 9.87 17.10
N LYS A 44 9.63 9.05 16.47
CA LYS A 44 10.64 9.56 15.55
C LYS A 44 9.99 10.05 14.26
N LYS A 45 10.61 11.03 13.60
CA LYS A 45 10.07 11.68 12.39
C LYS A 45 9.60 10.70 11.31
N TYR A 46 10.32 9.61 11.09
CA TYR A 46 9.96 8.61 10.07
C TYR A 46 8.82 7.67 10.52
N GLU A 47 8.66 7.44 11.82
CA GLU A 47 7.64 6.55 12.39
C GLU A 47 6.23 7.12 12.23
N MET A 48 6.13 8.45 12.12
CA MET A 48 4.88 9.16 11.85
C MET A 48 4.28 8.77 10.49
N LEU A 49 5.12 8.40 9.52
CA LEU A 49 4.69 8.02 8.17
C LEU A 49 4.35 6.55 8.03
N TRP A 50 4.75 5.69 8.99
CA TRP A 50 4.54 4.25 8.88
C TRP A 50 3.06 3.84 8.77
N PRO A 51 2.14 4.40 9.59
CA PRO A 51 0.73 4.07 9.46
C PRO A 51 0.17 4.43 8.08
N ILE A 52 0.60 5.55 7.50
CA ILE A 52 0.19 6.00 6.15
C ILE A 52 0.62 4.98 5.09
N PHE A 53 1.87 4.51 5.14
CA PHE A 53 2.33 3.47 4.23
C PHE A 53 1.58 2.15 4.43
N GLN A 54 1.33 1.77 5.68
CA GLN A 54 0.61 0.54 6.00
C GLN A 54 -0.82 0.56 5.46
N ILE A 55 -1.55 1.66 5.67
CA ILE A 55 -2.93 1.82 5.18
C ILE A 55 -2.93 1.83 3.64
N THR A 56 -2.00 2.53 3.00
CA THR A 56 -1.88 2.56 1.54
C THR A 56 -1.62 1.17 0.97
N HIS A 57 -0.72 0.41 1.60
CA HIS A 57 -0.43 -0.97 1.24
C HIS A 57 -1.68 -1.86 1.40
N GLN A 58 -2.33 -1.82 2.57
CA GLN A 58 -3.52 -2.63 2.86
C GLN A 58 -4.67 -2.33 1.90
N ARG A 59 -4.94 -1.04 1.64
CA ARG A 59 -5.98 -0.63 0.68
C ARG A 59 -5.68 -1.11 -0.74
N SER A 60 -4.42 -1.00 -1.17
CA SER A 60 -4.01 -1.49 -2.49
C SER A 60 -4.07 -3.02 -2.57
N ARG A 61 -3.71 -3.72 -1.48
CA ARG A 61 -3.74 -5.17 -1.42
C ARG A 61 -5.16 -5.71 -1.42
N TYR A 62 -6.08 -5.07 -0.70
CA TYR A 62 -7.49 -5.39 -0.73
C TYR A 62 -8.05 -5.37 -2.16
N ILE A 63 -7.77 -4.31 -2.93
CA ILE A 63 -8.21 -4.21 -4.33
C ILE A 63 -7.52 -5.24 -5.23
N TYR A 64 -6.24 -5.52 -5.00
CA TYR A 64 -5.51 -6.58 -5.72
C TYR A 64 -6.15 -7.95 -5.49
N ASP A 65 -6.38 -8.33 -4.23
CA ASP A 65 -6.93 -9.63 -3.86
C ASP A 65 -8.37 -9.78 -4.39
N LEU A 66 -9.18 -8.73 -4.37
CA LEU A 66 -10.53 -8.75 -4.94
C LEU A 66 -10.55 -9.05 -6.45
N TYR A 67 -9.58 -8.53 -7.20
CA TYR A 67 -9.55 -8.70 -8.66
C TYR A 67 -8.77 -9.95 -9.11
N TYR A 68 -7.60 -10.21 -8.54
CA TYR A 68 -6.70 -11.27 -9.00
C TYR A 68 -6.89 -12.62 -8.28
N GLU A 69 -7.30 -12.60 -7.00
CA GLU A 69 -7.41 -13.84 -6.21
C GLU A 69 -8.85 -14.30 -6.07
N LYS A 70 -9.77 -13.37 -5.76
CA LYS A 70 -11.19 -13.66 -5.52
C LYS A 70 -12.08 -13.45 -6.74
N GLU A 71 -11.61 -12.74 -7.75
CA GLU A 71 -12.36 -12.36 -8.97
C GLU A 71 -13.75 -11.74 -8.68
N ALA A 72 -13.89 -11.06 -7.54
CA ALA A 72 -15.15 -10.52 -7.03
C ALA A 72 -15.54 -9.17 -7.66
N ILE A 73 -14.61 -8.53 -8.38
CA ILE A 73 -14.85 -7.25 -9.06
C ILE A 73 -14.55 -7.36 -10.55
N SER A 74 -15.34 -6.64 -11.35
CA SER A 74 -15.14 -6.57 -12.80
C SER A 74 -13.88 -5.79 -13.18
N LYS A 75 -13.32 -6.09 -14.35
CA LYS A 75 -12.17 -5.34 -14.90
C LYS A 75 -12.48 -3.85 -15.07
N THR A 76 -13.72 -3.51 -15.45
CA THR A 76 -14.17 -2.13 -15.60
C THR A 76 -14.14 -1.37 -14.27
N LEU A 77 -14.59 -2.02 -13.19
CA LEU A 77 -14.52 -1.48 -11.83
C LEU A 77 -13.06 -1.34 -11.36
N TYR A 78 -12.25 -2.39 -11.53
CA TYR A 78 -10.83 -2.37 -11.17
C TYR A 78 -10.05 -1.23 -11.86
N ASP A 79 -10.21 -1.07 -13.18
CA ASP A 79 -9.56 0.02 -13.93
C ASP A 79 -10.06 1.40 -13.48
N TRP A 80 -11.34 1.52 -13.12
CA TRP A 80 -11.90 2.75 -12.58
C TRP A 80 -11.32 3.08 -11.19
N LEU A 81 -11.16 2.08 -10.31
CA LEU A 81 -10.54 2.23 -9.00
C LEU A 81 -9.09 2.73 -9.09
N LEU A 82 -8.31 2.16 -10.02
CA LEU A 82 -6.94 2.62 -10.29
C LEU A 82 -6.91 4.06 -10.80
N LYS A 83 -7.78 4.41 -11.76
CA LYS A 83 -7.87 5.78 -12.30
C LYS A 83 -8.27 6.82 -11.25
N ASN A 84 -9.05 6.42 -10.24
CA ASN A 84 -9.46 7.29 -9.13
C ASN A 84 -8.51 7.23 -7.93
N ASN A 85 -7.34 6.59 -8.05
CA ASN A 85 -6.31 6.48 -7.01
C ASN A 85 -6.76 5.76 -5.73
N TYR A 86 -7.69 4.81 -5.83
CA TYR A 86 -8.04 3.93 -4.70
C TYR A 86 -6.95 2.89 -4.41
N ALA A 87 -6.15 2.52 -5.40
CA ALA A 87 -4.99 1.64 -5.25
C ALA A 87 -3.76 2.18 -5.98
N ASP A 88 -2.57 1.81 -5.51
CA ASP A 88 -1.31 2.14 -6.17
C ASP A 88 -1.02 1.16 -7.31
N ALA A 89 -1.24 1.62 -8.55
CA ALA A 89 -1.01 0.83 -9.76
C ALA A 89 0.45 0.40 -9.92
N ASN A 90 1.41 1.23 -9.50
CA ASN A 90 2.84 0.91 -9.60
C ASN A 90 3.23 -0.17 -8.60
N LEU A 91 2.68 -0.12 -7.38
CA LEU A 91 2.91 -1.16 -6.38
C LEU A 91 2.30 -2.49 -6.82
N ILE A 92 1.06 -2.48 -7.33
CA ILE A 92 0.40 -3.68 -7.88
C ILE A 92 1.20 -4.27 -9.05
N ALA A 93 1.72 -3.43 -9.94
CA ALA A 93 2.56 -3.89 -11.03
C ALA A 93 3.84 -4.59 -10.56
N LYS A 94 4.34 -4.29 -9.34
CA LYS A 94 5.44 -5.02 -8.72
C LYS A 94 4.99 -6.36 -8.14
N TRP A 95 3.84 -6.44 -7.48
CA TRP A 95 3.35 -7.70 -6.90
C TRP A 95 3.16 -8.82 -7.93
N LYS A 96 2.92 -8.47 -9.19
CA LYS A 96 2.85 -9.44 -10.32
C LYS A 96 4.20 -9.97 -10.77
N LYS A 97 5.31 -9.39 -10.30
CA LYS A 97 6.66 -9.81 -10.68
C LYS A 97 7.19 -10.80 -9.65
N GLN A 98 7.84 -11.85 -10.13
CA GLN A 98 8.44 -12.87 -9.28
C GLN A 98 9.43 -12.25 -8.28
N GLY A 99 9.31 -12.64 -7.02
CA GLY A 99 10.13 -12.16 -5.90
C GLY A 99 9.64 -10.87 -5.25
N TYR A 100 8.58 -10.24 -5.75
CA TYR A 100 7.99 -9.01 -5.22
C TYR A 100 6.55 -9.19 -4.74
N GLU A 101 6.03 -10.41 -4.68
CA GLU A 101 4.65 -10.75 -4.34
C GLU A 101 4.21 -10.18 -2.98
N LYS A 102 5.15 -10.05 -2.04
CA LYS A 102 4.96 -9.49 -0.68
C LYS A 102 5.58 -8.10 -0.48
N LEU A 103 5.91 -7.37 -1.55
CA LEU A 103 6.60 -6.08 -1.47
C LEU A 103 5.82 -5.05 -0.62
N CYS A 104 6.48 -4.45 0.36
CA CYS A 104 5.83 -3.50 1.29
C CYS A 104 5.50 -2.14 0.68
N CYS A 105 6.43 -1.53 -0.08
CA CYS A 105 6.25 -0.23 -0.72
C CYS A 105 7.31 0.01 -1.80
N LEU A 106 7.08 0.99 -2.68
CA LEU A 106 8.00 1.32 -3.77
C LEU A 106 9.32 1.93 -3.29
N ARG A 107 9.34 2.65 -2.16
CA ARG A 107 10.59 3.23 -1.61
C ARG A 107 11.61 2.16 -1.23
N CYS A 108 11.16 0.98 -0.78
CA CYS A 108 12.07 -0.09 -0.34
C CYS A 108 12.85 -0.74 -1.49
N ILE A 109 12.47 -0.49 -2.74
CA ILE A 109 13.15 -0.99 -3.93
C ILE A 109 13.80 0.13 -4.76
N GLN A 110 13.70 1.38 -4.29
CA GLN A 110 14.23 2.53 -4.99
C GLN A 110 15.69 2.75 -4.61
N THR A 111 16.60 2.12 -5.35
CA THR A 111 18.04 2.15 -5.06
C THR A 111 18.64 3.56 -5.04
N LYS A 112 18.16 4.44 -5.93
CA LYS A 112 18.62 5.83 -6.06
C LYS A 112 18.38 6.70 -4.81
N GLU A 113 17.45 6.30 -3.92
CA GLU A 113 17.15 7.02 -2.68
C GLU A 113 18.03 6.57 -1.51
N THR A 114 18.92 5.59 -1.72
CA THR A 114 19.80 5.05 -0.68
C THR A 114 21.27 5.43 -0.94
N ASN A 115 22.03 5.65 0.14
CA ASN A 115 23.43 6.07 0.06
C ASN A 115 24.32 5.11 -0.74
N PHE A 116 24.01 3.81 -0.72
CA PHE A 116 24.81 2.77 -1.36
C PHE A 116 24.15 2.17 -2.60
N SER A 117 23.12 2.84 -3.17
CA SER A 117 22.41 2.35 -4.35
C SER A 117 21.85 0.92 -4.19
N SER A 118 21.39 0.56 -3.00
CA SER A 118 20.89 -0.77 -2.65
C SER A 118 19.41 -0.74 -2.27
N THR A 119 18.79 -1.92 -2.23
CA THR A 119 17.41 -2.04 -1.72
C THR A 119 17.40 -1.99 -0.19
N CYS A 120 16.24 -1.67 0.38
CA CYS A 120 16.08 -1.63 1.84
C CYS A 120 16.33 -3.02 2.47
N ILE A 121 16.85 -3.04 3.70
CA ILE A 121 17.09 -4.28 4.48
C ILE A 121 15.86 -5.17 4.62
N CYS A 122 14.64 -4.60 4.59
CA CYS A 122 13.41 -5.39 4.61
C CYS A 122 13.24 -6.32 3.40
N ARG A 123 14.00 -6.12 2.32
CA ARG A 123 14.00 -7.01 1.13
C ARG A 123 14.94 -8.20 1.27
N VAL A 124 15.80 -8.21 2.27
CA VAL A 124 16.71 -9.33 2.53
C VAL A 124 15.90 -10.48 3.16
N PRO A 125 15.95 -11.71 2.60
CA PRO A 125 15.31 -12.87 3.20
C PRO A 125 15.81 -13.11 4.63
N LYS A 126 14.92 -13.51 5.53
CA LYS A 126 15.23 -13.82 6.93
C LYS A 126 16.31 -14.87 7.07
N ALA A 127 16.36 -15.86 6.19
CA ALA A 127 17.41 -16.89 6.18
C ALA A 127 18.83 -16.34 5.95
N GLN A 128 18.97 -15.11 5.44
CA GLN A 128 20.25 -14.42 5.24
C GLN A 128 20.53 -13.36 6.33
N LEU A 129 19.57 -13.12 7.23
CA LEU A 129 19.74 -12.24 8.37
C LEU A 129 20.33 -13.01 9.55
N LYS A 130 20.95 -12.30 10.48
CA LYS A 130 21.42 -12.90 11.73
C LYS A 130 20.22 -13.16 12.64
N ASP A 131 20.22 -14.28 13.38
CA ASP A 131 19.07 -14.77 14.15
C ASP A 131 18.48 -13.76 15.16
N ASP A 132 19.29 -12.84 15.69
CA ASP A 132 18.84 -11.80 16.65
C ASP A 132 18.51 -10.43 16.01
N GLN A 133 18.56 -10.32 14.68
CA GLN A 133 18.36 -9.04 14.02
C GLN A 133 16.88 -8.72 13.79
N THR A 134 16.31 -7.88 14.66
CA THR A 134 14.98 -7.31 14.42
C THR A 134 15.02 -6.31 13.27
N VAL A 135 14.38 -6.66 12.15
CA VAL A 135 14.26 -5.75 11.01
C VAL A 135 13.08 -4.84 11.18
N GLN A 136 13.32 -3.54 11.09
CA GLN A 136 12.27 -2.53 10.97
C GLN A 136 12.71 -1.48 9.95
N CYS A 137 11.98 -1.41 8.83
CA CYS A 137 12.27 -0.48 7.76
C CYS A 137 12.04 0.97 8.23
N VAL A 138 13.02 1.85 8.03
CA VAL A 138 12.88 3.29 8.31
C VAL A 138 11.79 3.93 7.45
N SER A 139 11.60 3.48 6.20
CA SER A 139 10.65 4.10 5.27
C SER A 139 9.18 3.79 5.57
N CYS A 140 8.84 2.54 5.89
CA CYS A 140 7.45 2.11 6.05
C CYS A 140 7.19 1.23 7.27
N GLY A 141 8.20 0.95 8.10
CA GLY A 141 8.04 0.19 9.33
C GLY A 141 7.87 -1.33 9.16
N CYS A 142 7.95 -1.86 7.93
CA CYS A 142 7.81 -3.30 7.70
C CYS A 142 8.98 -4.11 8.30
N ARG A 143 8.72 -5.39 8.57
CA ARG A 143 9.64 -6.32 9.27
C ARG A 143 10.17 -7.45 8.39
N GLY A 144 10.19 -7.21 7.08
CA GLY A 144 10.46 -8.23 6.07
C GLY A 144 9.37 -8.19 4.99
N CYS A 145 9.79 -8.03 3.75
CA CYS A 145 8.93 -8.04 2.56
C CYS A 145 9.58 -8.81 1.41
N SER A 146 10.58 -9.64 1.71
CA SER A 146 11.03 -10.68 0.80
C SER A 146 9.89 -11.68 0.60
N SER A 147 9.75 -12.20 -0.62
CA SER A 147 8.67 -13.14 -0.93
C SER A 147 9.04 -14.59 -0.67
N GLY A 148 10.33 -14.86 -0.41
CA GLY A 148 10.83 -16.17 0.05
C GLY A 148 10.78 -16.38 1.57
N ASP A 149 10.27 -15.41 2.33
CA ASP A 149 10.01 -15.49 3.77
C ASP A 149 8.57 -15.90 4.09
#